data_AF-A0A955CC08-F1
#
_entry.id   AF-A0A955CC08-F1
#
_cell.length_a   1.000
_cell.length_b   1.000
_cell.length_c   1.000
_cell.angle_alpha   90.00
_cell.angle_beta   90.00
_cell.angle_gamma   90.00
#
_symmetry.space_group_name_H-M   'P 1'
#
loop_
_entity.id
_entity.type
_entity.pdbx_description
1 polymer ?
#
loop_
_entity_poly.entity_id
_entity_poly.type
_entity_poly.pdbx_seq_one_letter_code
_entity_poly.pdbx_strand_id
1 'polypeptide(L)' 'GIASQLHEAMCAWAAEREYHFSRMECHNGHRPILHMAIKMGYNIAGVRWDPDRSENLIIFEKDLSEFRDVE' A
#
# COMPACT_ATOMS: atom_id res chain seq x y z
N GLY A 1 -12.63 -5.27 -5.95
CA GLY A 1 -13.20 -4.12 -6.68
C GLY A 1 -12.11 -3.50 -7.55
N ILE A 2 -12.43 -2.48 -8.35
CA ILE A 2 -11.46 -1.90 -9.31
C ILE A 2 -10.16 -1.46 -8.62
N ALA A 3 -10.24 -0.78 -7.47
CA ALA A 3 -9.06 -0.35 -6.72
C ALA A 3 -8.14 -1.54 -6.32
N SER A 4 -8.72 -2.65 -5.85
CA SER A 4 -7.95 -3.85 -5.48
C SER A 4 -7.31 -4.50 -6.71
N GLN A 5 -8.04 -4.61 -7.82
CA GLN A 5 -7.52 -5.19 -9.07
C GLN A 5 -6.36 -4.36 -9.64
N LEU A 6 -6.49 -3.03 -9.62
CA LEU A 6 -5.42 -2.13 -10.05
C LEU A 6 -4.20 -2.24 -9.14
N HIS A 7 -4.38 -2.32 -7.82
CA HIS A 7 -3.25 -2.49 -6.91
C HIS A 7 -2.58 -3.86 -7.05
N GLU A 8 -3.33 -4.94 -7.22
CA GLU A 8 -2.78 -6.28 -7.46
C GLU A 8 -1.94 -6.30 -8.74
N ALA A 9 -2.47 -5.74 -9.84
CA ALA A 9 -1.74 -5.62 -11.10
C ALA A 9 -0.47 -4.75 -10.96
N MET A 10 -0.55 -3.65 -10.21
CA MET A 10 0.59 -2.78 -9.94
C MET A 10 1.68 -3.52 -9.13
N CYS A 11 1.30 -4.25 -8.08
CA CYS A 11 2.25 -5.02 -7.26
C CYS A 11 2.92 -6.13 -8.07
N ALA A 12 2.18 -6.86 -8.90
CA ALA A 12 2.74 -7.89 -9.78
C ALA A 12 3.74 -7.29 -10.78
N TRP A 13 3.34 -6.20 -11.46
CA TRP A 13 4.21 -5.48 -12.39
C TRP A 13 5.51 -4.97 -11.73
N ALA A 14 5.42 -4.51 -10.49
CA ALA A 14 6.56 -4.03 -9.71
C ALA A 14 7.48 -5.19 -9.30
N ALA A 15 6.91 -6.31 -8.86
CA ALA A 15 7.67 -7.50 -8.49
C ALA A 15 8.47 -8.07 -9.67
N GLU A 16 7.87 -8.15 -10.86
CA GLU A 16 8.53 -8.55 -12.12
C GLU A 16 9.73 -7.66 -12.48
N ARG A 17 9.77 -6.43 -11.96
CA ARG A 17 10.84 -5.44 -12.18
C ARG A 17 11.77 -5.31 -10.99
N GLU A 18 11.77 -6.31 -10.13
CA GLU A 18 12.69 -6.42 -9.00
C GLU A 18 12.50 -5.33 -7.93
N TYR A 19 11.37 -4.61 -7.92
CA TYR A 19 11.02 -3.75 -6.79
C TYR A 19 10.71 -4.62 -5.57
N HIS A 20 11.33 -4.29 -4.44
CA HIS A 20 11.20 -5.07 -3.20
C HIS A 20 9.97 -4.68 -2.38
N PHE A 21 9.55 -3.41 -2.46
CA PHE A 21 8.48 -2.88 -1.64
C PHE A 21 7.53 -2.02 -2.47
N SER A 22 6.24 -2.11 -2.15
CA SER A 22 5.21 -1.16 -2.59
C SER A 22 4.83 -0.26 -1.40
N ARG A 23 4.83 1.06 -1.62
CA ARG A 23 4.38 2.04 -0.61
C ARG A 23 3.17 2.81 -1.09
N MET A 24 2.28 3.09 -0.16
CA MET A 24 1.15 3.98 -0.36
C MET A 24 0.91 4.79 0.92
N GLU A 25 0.32 5.97 0.78
CA GLU A 25 -0.08 6.79 1.91
C GLU A 25 -1.55 7.22 1.77
N CYS A 26 -2.23 7.36 2.90
CA CYS A 26 -3.55 7.95 2.94
C CYS A 26 -3.79 8.67 4.26
N HIS A 27 -4.71 9.63 4.27
CA HIS A 27 -5.11 10.29 5.51
C HIS A 27 -5.81 9.28 6.43
N ASN A 28 -5.57 9.41 7.73
CA ASN A 28 -6.11 8.54 8.77
C ASN A 28 -7.66 8.56 8.81
N GLY A 29 -8.31 9.58 8.23
CA GLY A 29 -9.76 9.63 8.08
C GLY A 29 -10.30 8.78 6.91
N HIS A 30 -9.46 8.36 5.97
CA HIS A 30 -9.90 7.72 4.72
C HIS A 30 -10.14 6.21 4.89
N ARG A 31 -11.20 5.86 5.64
CA ARG A 31 -11.53 4.47 6.02
C ARG A 31 -11.52 3.46 4.88
N PRO A 32 -12.06 3.73 3.67
CA PRO A 32 -12.02 2.75 2.59
C PRO A 32 -10.61 2.30 2.20
N ILE A 33 -9.66 3.23 2.18
CA ILE A 33 -8.26 2.95 1.83
C ILE A 33 -7.56 2.23 2.98
N LEU A 34 -7.83 2.61 4.23
CA LEU A 34 -7.31 1.88 5.40
C LEU A 34 -7.74 0.41 5.40
N HIS A 35 -9.04 0.14 5.17
CA HIS A 35 -9.55 -1.22 5.07
C HIS A 35 -8.97 -1.98 3.88
N MET A 36 -8.78 -1.31 2.74
CA MET A 36 -8.14 -1.91 1.58
C MET A 36 -6.69 -2.31 1.87
N ALA A 37 -5.89 -1.41 2.46
CA ALA A 37 -4.50 -1.67 2.81
C ALA A 37 -4.37 -2.90 3.73
N ILE A 38 -5.21 -2.98 4.78
CA ILE A 38 -5.27 -4.13 5.69
C ILE A 38 -5.62 -5.41 4.91
N LYS A 39 -6.68 -5.39 4.11
CA LYS A 39 -7.13 -6.57 3.34
C LYS A 39 -6.06 -7.05 2.35
N MET A 40 -5.28 -6.13 1.80
CA MET A 40 -4.22 -6.41 0.84
C MET A 40 -2.89 -6.77 1.50
N GLY A 41 -2.81 -6.85 2.84
CA GLY A 41 -1.61 -7.30 3.55
C GLY A 41 -0.50 -6.26 3.64
N TYR A 42 -0.84 -4.96 3.57
CA TYR A 42 0.14 -3.91 3.87
C TYR A 42 0.36 -3.80 5.38
N ASN A 43 1.60 -3.54 5.78
CA ASN A 43 1.99 -3.15 7.12
C ASN A 43 2.04 -1.63 7.27
N ILE A 44 1.87 -1.11 8.49
CA ILE A 44 2.10 0.31 8.78
C ILE A 44 3.60 0.52 8.93
N ALA A 45 4.18 1.31 8.03
CA ALA A 45 5.60 1.67 8.06
C ALA A 45 5.86 2.98 8.80
N GLY A 46 4.83 3.83 8.95
CA GLY A 46 4.96 5.09 9.70
C GLY A 46 3.70 5.95 9.69
N VAL A 47 3.79 7.06 10.40
CA VAL A 47 2.77 8.11 10.44
C VAL A 47 3.46 9.45 10.29
N ARG A 48 2.91 10.34 9.46
CA ARG A 48 3.41 11.69 9.21
C ARG A 48 2.30 12.71 9.43
N TRP A 49 2.60 13.83 10.05
CA TRP A 49 1.68 14.97 10.11
C TRP A 49 1.66 15.71 8.76
N ASP A 50 0.49 15.91 8.18
CA ASP A 50 0.27 16.76 7.01
C ASP A 50 -0.23 18.14 7.46
N PRO A 51 0.60 19.20 7.38
CA PRO A 51 0.20 20.54 7.81
C PRO A 51 -0.88 21.15 6.91
N ASP A 52 -0.95 20.79 5.63
CA ASP A 52 -1.88 21.40 4.68
C ASP A 52 -3.33 21.00 4.96
N ARG A 53 -3.50 19.77 5.49
CA ARG A 53 -4.82 19.23 5.87
C ARG A 53 -5.03 19.17 7.38
N SER A 54 -4.01 19.49 8.17
CA SER A 54 -4.03 19.34 9.64
C SER A 54 -4.49 17.94 10.06
N GLU A 55 -3.99 16.91 9.37
CA GLU A 55 -4.35 15.51 9.59
C GLU A 55 -3.12 14.60 9.53
N ASN A 56 -3.23 13.41 10.11
CA ASN A 56 -2.20 12.38 9.99
C ASN A 56 -2.31 11.64 8.65
N LEU A 57 -1.20 11.52 7.94
CA LEU A 57 -0.98 10.57 6.87
C LEU A 57 -0.42 9.26 7.44
N ILE A 58 -1.07 8.16 7.12
CA ILE A 58 -0.59 6.82 7.43
C ILE A 58 0.20 6.31 6.23
N ILE A 59 1.42 5.84 6.47
CA ILE A 59 2.31 5.28 5.46
C ILE A 59 2.26 3.76 5.59
N PHE A 60 1.91 3.10 4.50
CA PHE A 60 1.84 1.66 4.38
C PHE A 60 2.97 1.13 3.51
N GLU A 61 3.44 -0.07 3.83
CA GLU A 61 4.43 -0.79 3.05
C GLU A 61 4.01 -2.26 2.90
N LYS A 62 4.22 -2.80 1.70
CA LYS A 62 4.04 -4.20 1.40
C LYS A 62 5.32 -4.76 0.79
N ASP A 63 5.80 -5.86 1.37
CA ASP A 63 6.87 -6.65 0.79
C ASP A 63 6.34 -7.36 -0.46
N LEU A 64 7.10 -7.28 -1.56
CA LEU A 64 6.75 -7.86 -2.85
C LEU A 64 7.43 -9.21 -3.08
N SER A 65 8.17 -9.74 -2.11
CA SER A 65 8.79 -11.07 -2.20
C SER A 65 7.76 -12.16 -2.51
N GLU A 66 6.55 -12.05 -1.95
CA GLU A 66 5.46 -13.02 -2.16
C GLU A 66 5.01 -13.15 -3.63
N PHE A 67 5.27 -12.15 -4.48
CA PHE A 67 4.95 -12.20 -5.91
C PHE A 67 6.04 -12.88 -6.74
N ARG A 68 7.21 -13.17 -6.15
CA ARG A 68 8.36 -13.75 -6.84
C ARG A 68 8.47 -15.25 -6.66
N ASP A 69 7.84 -15.79 -5.61
CA ASP A 69 7.91 -17.21 -5.23
C ASP A 69 6.91 -18.12 -5.99
N VAL A 70 6.33 -17.64 -7.09
CA VAL A 70 5.44 -18.43 -7.96
C VAL A 70 6.26 -19.00 -9.11
N GLU A 71 7.00 -20.09 -8.84
CA GLU A 71 7.55 -20.99 -9.88
C GLU A 71 6.56 -22.10 -10.25
#